data_AF-A0A527Z5J5-F1
#
_entry.id   AF-A0A527Z5J5-F1
#
_cell.length_a   1.000
_cell.length_b   1.000
_cell.length_c   1.000
_cell.angle_alpha   90.00
_cell.angle_beta   90.00
_cell.angle_gamma   90.00
#
_symmetry.space_group_name_H-M   'P 1'
#
loop_
_entity.id
_entity.type
_entity.pdbx_description
1 polymer ?
#
loop_
_entity_poly.entity_id
_entity_poly.type
_entity_poly.pdbx_seq_one_letter_code
_entity_poly.pdbx_strand_id
1 'polypeptide(L)'
;RLTALLIVLAAFLVKGADAGNAWRTVRRDAKKHRSPNAGWPEAAMAGALGLALAGPRSYDGVMVDDAFMGEGGRRDVESIDIRRALRLYR
;
A
#
# COMPACT_ATOMS: atom_id res chain seq x y z
N ARG A 1 9.52 2.38 -8.20
CA ARG A 1 8.83 1.67 -9.32
C ARG A 1 9.14 0.19 -9.34
N LEU A 2 10.42 -0.22 -9.48
CA LEU A 2 10.81 -1.65 -9.47
C LEU A 2 10.30 -2.41 -8.22
N THR A 3 10.43 -1.81 -7.04
CA THR A 3 9.91 -2.41 -5.79
C THR A 3 8.43 -2.72 -5.83
N ALA A 4 7.62 -1.86 -6.46
CA ALA A 4 6.19 -2.10 -6.61
C ALA A 4 5.91 -3.30 -7.50
N LEU A 5 6.67 -3.45 -8.60
CA LEU A 5 6.57 -4.63 -9.46
C LEU A 5 6.93 -5.90 -8.68
N LEU A 6 8.01 -5.88 -7.88
CA LEU A 6 8.40 -7.02 -7.05
C LEU A 6 7.33 -7.38 -6.02
N ILE A 7 6.71 -6.40 -5.36
CA ILE A 7 5.61 -6.64 -4.42
C ILE A 7 4.38 -7.22 -5.13
N VAL A 8 4.03 -6.72 -6.32
CA VAL A 8 2.92 -7.27 -7.12
C VAL A 8 3.20 -8.71 -7.52
N LEU A 9 4.44 -9.04 -7.91
CA LEU A 9 4.84 -10.41 -8.23
C LEU A 9 4.81 -11.32 -6.99
N ALA A 10 5.32 -10.86 -5.85
CA ALA A 10 5.25 -11.59 -4.59
C ALA A 10 3.80 -11.87 -4.16
N ALA A 11 2.87 -10.94 -4.42
CA ALA A 11 1.45 -11.12 -4.11
C ALA A 11 0.79 -12.27 -4.90
N PHE A 12 1.35 -12.72 -6.03
CA PHE A 12 0.87 -13.93 -6.71
C PHE A 12 1.26 -15.22 -5.98
N LEU A 13 2.33 -15.19 -5.19
CA LEU A 13 2.88 -16.36 -4.50
C LEU A 13 2.43 -16.43 -3.03
N VAL A 14 2.06 -15.30 -2.43
CA VAL A 14 1.66 -15.23 -1.02
C VAL A 14 0.17 -15.48 -0.86
N LYS A 15 -0.19 -16.59 -0.20
CA LYS A 15 -1.58 -16.92 0.12
C LYS A 15 -2.24 -15.81 0.95
N GLY A 16 -3.41 -15.36 0.47
CA GLY A 16 -4.20 -14.31 1.12
C GLY A 16 -3.80 -12.88 0.75
N ALA A 17 -2.88 -12.70 -0.21
CA ALA A 17 -2.65 -11.42 -0.87
C ALA A 17 -3.45 -11.33 -2.19
N ASP A 18 -3.69 -10.10 -2.66
CA ASP A 18 -4.38 -9.83 -3.93
C ASP A 18 -3.47 -9.08 -4.91
N ALA A 19 -2.80 -9.82 -5.79
CA ALA A 19 -1.92 -9.23 -6.81
C ALA A 19 -2.66 -8.36 -7.83
N GLY A 20 -3.92 -8.71 -8.16
CA GLY A 20 -4.74 -7.94 -9.09
C GLY A 20 -5.09 -6.58 -8.52
N ASN A 21 -5.45 -6.54 -7.23
CA ASN A 21 -5.70 -5.31 -6.50
C ASN A 21 -4.41 -4.52 -6.29
N ALA A 22 -3.29 -5.16 -5.95
CA ALA A 22 -1.98 -4.52 -5.87
C ALA A 22 -1.64 -3.75 -7.17
N TRP A 23 -1.79 -4.38 -8.33
CA TRP A 23 -1.54 -3.74 -9.62
C TRP A 23 -2.51 -2.57 -9.91
N ARG A 24 -3.81 -2.77 -9.67
CA ARG A 24 -4.83 -1.72 -9.83
C ARG A 24 -4.53 -0.51 -8.95
N THR A 25 -4.19 -0.74 -7.69
CA THR A 25 -3.86 0.31 -6.72
C THR A 25 -2.59 1.06 -7.10
N VAL A 26 -1.51 0.37 -7.53
CA VAL A 26 -0.29 1.03 -8.04
C VAL A 26 -0.61 2.00 -9.18
N ARG A 27 -1.40 1.55 -10.17
CA ARG A 27 -1.74 2.40 -11.32
C ARG A 27 -2.59 3.61 -10.94
N ARG A 28 -3.50 3.44 -9.98
CA ARG A 28 -4.44 4.48 -9.53
C ARG A 28 -3.81 5.50 -8.59
N ASP A 29 -3.01 5.05 -7.62
CA ASP A 29 -2.66 5.84 -6.44
C ASP A 29 -1.19 6.22 -6.34
N ALA A 30 -0.25 5.45 -6.93
CA ALA A 30 1.18 5.64 -6.69
C ALA A 30 1.71 7.05 -7.01
N LYS A 31 1.09 7.75 -7.97
CA LYS A 31 1.46 9.12 -8.37
C LYS A 31 0.88 10.21 -7.46
N LYS A 32 -0.10 9.88 -6.61
CA LYS A 32 -0.72 10.83 -5.67
C LYS A 32 0.17 11.08 -4.45
N HIS A 33 1.08 10.16 -4.16
CA HIS A 33 2.02 10.32 -3.07
C HIS A 33 3.04 11.43 -3.39
N ARG A 34 3.29 12.33 -2.44
CA ARG A 34 4.27 13.43 -2.58
C ARG A 34 5.67 12.95 -3.00
N SER A 35 6.10 11.81 -2.46
CA SER A 35 7.39 11.21 -2.78
C SER A 35 7.23 10.23 -3.95
N PRO A 36 7.94 10.46 -5.07
CA PRO A 36 7.90 9.59 -6.25
C PRO A 36 8.54 8.23 -6.00
N ASN A 37 9.29 8.06 -4.89
CA ASN A 37 9.92 6.80 -4.52
C ASN A 37 9.04 5.96 -3.58
N ALA A 38 8.27 6.61 -2.69
CA ALA A 38 7.46 5.92 -1.68
C ALA A 38 6.08 5.50 -2.21
N GLY A 39 5.43 6.29 -3.06
CA GLY A 39 4.06 6.02 -3.49
C GLY A 39 3.87 4.70 -4.23
N TRP A 40 4.89 4.26 -5.00
CA TRP A 40 4.82 3.02 -5.76
C TRP A 40 4.78 1.76 -4.88
N PRO A 41 5.78 1.51 -4.00
CA PRO A 41 5.74 0.34 -3.13
C PRO A 41 4.59 0.40 -2.12
N GLU A 42 4.22 1.58 -1.61
CA GLU A 42 3.09 1.71 -0.68
C GLU A 42 1.76 1.37 -1.34
N ALA A 43 1.50 1.85 -2.56
CA ALA A 43 0.32 1.48 -3.33
C ALA A 43 0.27 -0.02 -3.64
N ALA A 44 1.41 -0.64 -3.94
CA ALA A 44 1.49 -2.08 -4.16
C ALA A 44 1.13 -2.86 -2.89
N MET A 45 1.72 -2.49 -1.76
CA MET A 45 1.47 -3.13 -0.47
C MET A 45 0.02 -2.95 -0.01
N ALA A 46 -0.50 -1.73 -0.11
CA ALA A 46 -1.88 -1.40 0.22
C ALA A 46 -2.87 -2.25 -0.57
N GLY A 47 -2.69 -2.32 -1.89
CA GLY A 47 -3.54 -3.15 -2.74
C GLY A 47 -3.39 -4.65 -2.47
N ALA A 48 -2.17 -5.13 -2.26
CA ALA A 48 -1.91 -6.55 -1.96
C ALA A 48 -2.57 -7.02 -0.66
N LEU A 49 -2.62 -6.15 0.35
CA LEU A 49 -3.21 -6.45 1.66
C LEU A 49 -4.67 -6.04 1.80
N GLY A 50 -5.23 -5.32 0.82
CA GLY A 50 -6.58 -4.75 0.90
C GLY A 50 -6.72 -3.63 1.95
N LEU A 51 -5.65 -2.88 2.18
CA LEU A 51 -5.57 -1.80 3.18
C LEU A 51 -5.54 -0.43 2.52
N ALA A 52 -5.92 0.59 3.28
CA ALA A 52 -5.68 1.99 2.93
C ALA A 52 -4.53 2.55 3.77
N LEU A 53 -3.43 2.95 3.13
CA LEU A 53 -2.19 3.43 3.76
C LEU A 53 -1.90 4.91 3.41
N ALA A 54 -0.86 5.49 4.00
CA ALA A 54 -0.44 6.89 3.88
C ALA A 54 -1.47 7.87 4.48
N GLY A 55 -2.54 8.20 3.77
CA GLY A 55 -3.71 8.96 4.25
C GLY A 55 -3.43 10.31 4.93
N PRO A 56 -4.48 11.01 5.39
CA PRO A 56 -4.31 12.23 6.16
C PRO A 56 -3.59 11.95 7.47
N ARG A 57 -2.63 12.79 7.82
CA ARG A 57 -1.76 12.62 8.99
C ARG A 57 -1.60 13.93 9.74
N SER A 58 -1.57 13.84 11.06
CA SER A 58 -1.33 14.99 11.93
C SER A 58 0.17 15.15 12.17
N TYR A 59 0.70 16.33 11.88
CA TYR A 59 2.03 16.77 12.27
C TYR A 59 1.90 17.99 13.18
N ASP A 60 2.35 17.87 14.43
CA ASP A 60 2.30 18.97 15.41
C ASP A 60 0.91 19.62 15.52
N GLY A 61 -0.15 18.79 15.43
CA GLY A 61 -1.54 19.25 15.46
C GLY A 61 -2.09 19.75 14.12
N VAL A 62 -1.25 19.91 13.09
CA VAL A 62 -1.66 20.31 11.74
C VAL A 62 -2.00 19.06 10.93
N MET A 63 -3.23 19.00 10.42
CA MET A 63 -3.64 17.95 9.50
C MET A 63 -3.08 18.21 8.11
N VAL A 64 -2.33 17.24 7.59
CA VAL A 64 -1.87 17.21 6.20
C VAL A 64 -2.77 16.25 5.44
N ASP A 65 -3.46 16.75 4.42
CA ASP A 65 -4.39 16.00 3.59
C ASP A 65 -3.64 15.20 2.51
N ASP A 66 -2.90 14.17 2.94
CA ASP A 66 -2.20 13.26 2.05
C ASP A 66 -3.17 12.17 1.53
N ALA A 67 -3.05 11.84 0.25
CA ALA A 67 -3.91 10.85 -0.39
C ALA A 67 -3.66 9.43 0.16
N PHE A 68 -4.72 8.63 0.29
CA PHE A 68 -4.55 7.22 0.60
C PHE A 68 -3.97 6.44 -0.57
N MET A 69 -3.04 5.56 -0.25
CA MET A 69 -2.64 4.44 -1.09
C MET A 69 -3.61 3.29 -0.82
N GLY A 70 -4.37 2.84 -1.81
CA GLY A 70 -5.40 1.82 -1.59
C GLY A 70 -6.72 2.39 -1.08
N GLU A 71 -7.11 3.60 -1.49
CA GLU A 71 -8.43 4.17 -1.22
C GLU A 71 -9.57 3.14 -1.41
N GLY A 72 -10.46 3.06 -0.42
CA GLY A 72 -11.51 2.04 -0.31
C GLY A 72 -11.10 0.74 0.40
N GLY A 73 -9.81 0.57 0.71
CA GLY A 73 -9.31 -0.53 1.54
C GLY A 73 -9.60 -0.33 3.03
N ARG A 74 -9.35 -1.37 3.83
CA ARG A 74 -9.54 -1.34 5.29
C ARG A 74 -8.58 -0.35 5.95
N ARG A 75 -9.09 0.47 6.87
CA ARG A 75 -8.32 1.46 7.65
C ARG A 75 -7.97 0.99 9.07
N ASP A 76 -8.77 0.08 9.62
CA ASP A 76 -8.50 -0.56 10.91
C ASP A 76 -7.41 -1.61 10.74
N VAL A 77 -6.14 -1.20 10.79
CA VAL A 77 -4.99 -2.07 10.63
C VAL A 77 -4.66 -2.77 11.95
N GLU A 78 -4.37 -4.07 11.89
CA GLU A 78 -4.08 -4.90 13.05
C GLU A 78 -2.65 -5.45 13.02
N SER A 79 -2.16 -5.97 14.14
CA SER A 79 -0.83 -6.58 14.23
C SER A 79 -0.62 -7.77 13.26
N ILE A 80 -1.70 -8.46 12.86
CA ILE A 80 -1.63 -9.53 11.86
C ILE A 80 -1.24 -9.01 10.47
N ASP A 81 -1.56 -7.75 10.16
CA ASP A 81 -1.24 -7.14 8.85
C ASP A 81 0.25 -6.88 8.71
N ILE A 82 0.95 -6.59 9.82
CA ILE A 82 2.42 -6.51 9.83
C ILE A 82 3.01 -7.85 9.39
N ARG A 83 2.52 -8.96 9.96
CA ARG A 83 2.98 -10.31 9.58
C ARG A 83 2.67 -10.62 8.13
N ARG A 84 1.52 -10.19 7.61
CA ARG A 84 1.15 -10.36 6.19
C ARG A 84 2.06 -9.54 5.28
N ALA A 85 2.34 -8.28 5.63
CA ALA A 85 3.25 -7.41 4.90
C ALA A 85 4.67 -7.98 4.84
N LEU A 86 5.19 -8.51 5.95
CA LEU A 86 6.50 -9.16 5.99
C LEU A 86 6.57 -10.40 5.09
N ARG A 87 5.48 -11.14 4.91
CA ARG A 87 5.45 -12.28 3.96
C ARG A 87 5.56 -11.84 2.51
N LEU A 88 5.10 -10.64 2.16
CA LEU A 88 5.26 -10.06 0.82
C LEU A 88 6.68 -9.51 0.57
N TYR A 89 7.43 -9.24 1.64
CA TYR A 89 8.77 -8.65 1.59
C TYR A 89 9.91 -9.66 1.66
N ARG A 90 9.63 -10.91 2.06
CA ARG A 90 10.60 -12.01 2.09
C ARG A 90 10.73 -12.67 0.72
#